data_AF-A0AAP7L4A0-F1
#
_entry.id   AF-A0AAP7L4A0-F1
#
_cell.length_a   1.000
_cell.length_b   1.000
_cell.length_c   1.000
_cell.angle_alpha   90.00
_cell.angle_beta   90.00
_cell.angle_gamma   90.00
#
_symmetry.space_group_name_H-M   'P 1'
#
loop_
_entity.id
_entity.type
_entity.pdbx_description
1 polymer ?
#
loop_
_entity_poly.entity_id
_entity_poly.type
_entity_poly.pdbx_seq_one_letter_code
_entity_poly.pdbx_strand_id
1 'polypeptide(L)'
;MRNIIQIALLEHLHQHADNQERMAEYYNQFKQAEQDSTQALKMYSDLVFSYGIELDALQENIDGSILVGIGSTLKHLCAELALAQSGREQTDTNLNILEQGESHES
;
A
#
# COMPACT_ATOMS: atom_id res chain seq x y z
N MET A 1 -1.51 16.39 0.16
CA MET A 1 -2.11 15.11 -0.31
C MET A 1 -2.35 14.12 0.82
N ARG A 2 -1.34 13.76 1.64
CA ARG A 2 -1.51 12.83 2.79
C ARG A 2 -2.72 13.15 3.69
N ASN A 3 -2.95 14.44 3.94
CA ASN A 3 -4.06 14.92 4.78
C ASN A 3 -5.46 14.77 4.13
N ILE A 4 -5.58 14.93 2.81
CA ILE A 4 -6.89 14.88 2.13
C ILE A 4 -7.42 13.44 2.06
N ILE A 5 -6.55 12.48 1.76
CA ILE A 5 -6.95 11.06 1.69
C ILE A 5 -7.35 10.56 3.08
N GLN A 6 -6.59 10.95 4.10
CA GLN A 6 -6.87 10.56 5.49
C GLN A 6 -8.15 11.19 6.02
N ILE A 7 -8.41 12.47 5.72
CA ILE A 7 -9.68 13.15 6.06
C ILE A 7 -10.86 12.51 5.31
N ALA A 8 -10.74 12.27 3.99
CA ALA A 8 -11.80 11.66 3.21
C ALA A 8 -12.12 10.24 3.67
N LEU A 9 -11.10 9.45 4.07
CA LEU A 9 -11.29 8.13 4.66
C LEU A 9 -12.03 8.25 6.00
N LEU A 10 -11.61 9.16 6.88
CA LEU A 10 -12.28 9.38 8.18
C LEU A 10 -13.74 9.82 8.02
N GLU A 11 -14.03 10.75 7.10
CA GLU A 11 -15.38 11.21 6.81
C GLU A 11 -16.26 10.14 6.15
N HIS A 12 -15.67 9.28 5.32
CA HIS A 12 -16.40 8.16 4.73
C HIS A 12 -16.71 7.08 5.78
N LEU A 13 -15.77 6.82 6.70
CA LEU A 13 -15.92 5.89 7.81
C LEU A 13 -16.98 6.39 8.82
N HIS A 14 -16.79 7.57 9.43
CA HIS A 14 -17.80 8.63 9.38
C HIS A 14 -19.29 8.26 9.20
N GLN A 15 -19.68 8.34 7.94
CA GLN A 15 -21.03 8.22 7.40
C GLN A 15 -21.61 6.80 7.47
N HIS A 16 -20.77 5.79 7.71
CA HIS A 16 -21.16 4.40 7.77
C HIS A 16 -20.93 3.77 9.15
N ALA A 17 -20.62 4.59 10.17
CA ALA A 17 -20.38 4.13 11.55
C ALA A 17 -21.53 3.30 12.13
N ASP A 18 -22.77 3.58 11.74
CA ASP A 18 -23.96 2.85 12.21
C ASP A 18 -24.20 1.52 11.46
N ASN A 19 -23.43 1.24 10.40
CA ASN A 19 -23.54 0.04 9.58
C ASN A 19 -22.20 -0.70 9.52
N GLN A 20 -21.95 -1.48 10.58
CA GLN A 20 -20.72 -2.21 10.80
C GLN A 20 -20.41 -3.23 9.69
N GLU A 21 -21.42 -3.85 9.09
CA GLU A 21 -21.26 -4.79 7.97
C GLU A 21 -20.72 -4.09 6.71
N ARG A 22 -21.30 -2.94 6.37
CA ARG A 22 -20.87 -2.15 5.22
C ARG A 22 -19.48 -1.53 5.40
N MET A 23 -19.13 -1.18 6.63
CA MET A 23 -17.77 -0.74 6.99
C MET A 23 -16.74 -1.85 6.81
N ALA A 24 -17.06 -3.07 7.25
CA ALA A 24 -16.20 -4.24 7.05
C ALA A 24 -16.02 -4.55 5.55
N GLU A 25 -17.08 -4.40 4.75
CA GLU A 25 -17.00 -4.57 3.30
C GLU A 25 -16.08 -3.54 2.63
N TYR A 26 -16.26 -2.25 2.92
CA TYR A 26 -15.40 -1.19 2.38
C TYR A 26 -13.94 -1.36 2.81
N TYR A 27 -13.71 -1.76 4.05
CA TYR A 27 -12.38 -2.07 4.55
C TYR A 27 -11.70 -3.19 3.75
N ASN A 28 -12.42 -4.29 3.49
CA ASN A 28 -11.91 -5.41 2.71
C ASN A 28 -11.62 -5.02 1.25
N GLN A 29 -12.51 -4.24 0.62
CA GLN A 29 -12.30 -3.74 -0.74
C GLN A 29 -11.05 -2.85 -0.81
N PHE A 30 -10.88 -1.94 0.17
CA PHE A 30 -9.69 -1.10 0.25
C PHE A 30 -8.42 -1.93 0.43
N LYS A 31 -8.43 -2.90 1.35
CA LYS A 31 -7.30 -3.81 1.60
C LYS A 31 -6.89 -4.57 0.34
N GLN A 32 -7.84 -5.10 -0.42
CA GLN A 32 -7.55 -5.82 -1.66
C GLN A 32 -6.96 -4.89 -2.72
N ALA A 33 -7.57 -3.73 -2.96
CA ALA A 33 -7.09 -2.76 -3.94
C ALA A 33 -5.68 -2.25 -3.60
N GLU A 34 -5.38 -2.06 -2.32
CA GLU A 34 -4.05 -1.68 -1.82
C GLU A 34 -3.01 -2.76 -2.11
N GLN A 35 -3.33 -4.05 -1.88
CA GLN A 35 -2.47 -5.18 -2.17
C GLN A 35 -2.18 -5.32 -3.67
N ASP A 36 -3.23 -5.30 -4.49
CA ASP A 36 -3.11 -5.45 -5.95
C ASP A 36 -2.26 -4.33 -6.56
N SER A 37 -2.51 -3.09 -6.13
CA SER A 37 -1.75 -1.91 -6.59
C SER A 37 -0.28 -2.00 -6.21
N THR A 38 0.02 -2.46 -5.00
CA THR A 38 1.40 -2.63 -4.50
C THR A 38 2.14 -3.68 -5.32
N GLN A 39 1.49 -4.81 -5.62
CA GLN A 39 2.09 -5.86 -6.43
C GLN A 39 2.37 -5.39 -7.86
N ALA A 40 1.42 -4.71 -8.50
CA ALA A 40 1.60 -4.16 -9.83
C ALA A 40 2.75 -3.14 -9.89
N LEU A 41 2.82 -2.24 -8.91
CA LEU A 41 3.88 -1.23 -8.82
C LEU A 41 5.26 -1.88 -8.66
N LYS A 42 5.36 -2.94 -7.86
CA LYS A 42 6.60 -3.69 -7.67
C LYS A 42 7.08 -4.35 -8.96
N MET A 43 6.18 -5.02 -9.70
CA MET A 43 6.52 -5.63 -10.98
C MET A 43 7.00 -4.59 -12.01
N TYR A 44 6.32 -3.46 -12.10
CA TYR A 44 6.71 -2.38 -13.00
C TYR A 44 8.06 -1.77 -12.62
N SER A 45 8.29 -1.59 -11.32
CA SER A 45 9.55 -1.09 -10.78
C SER A 45 10.74 -2.00 -11.12
N ASP A 46 10.59 -3.32 -10.94
CA ASP A 46 11.62 -4.29 -11.28
C ASP A 46 11.92 -4.31 -12.78
N LEU A 47 10.90 -4.19 -13.62
CA LEU A 47 11.05 -4.12 -15.08
C LEU A 47 11.84 -2.87 -15.52
N VAL A 48 11.43 -1.69 -15.05
CA VAL A 48 12.10 -0.41 -15.41
C VAL A 48 13.55 -0.39 -14.92
N PHE A 49 13.80 -0.89 -13.71
CA PHE A 49 15.14 -0.98 -13.16
C PHE A 49 16.04 -1.91 -13.97
N SER A 50 15.55 -3.12 -14.30
CA SER A 50 16.31 -4.11 -15.06
C SER A 50 16.61 -3.61 -16.48
N TYR A 51 15.62 -2.98 -17.12
CA TYR A 51 15.79 -2.38 -18.44
C TYR A 51 16.80 -1.22 -18.44
N GLY A 52 16.81 -0.40 -17.38
CA GLY A 52 17.82 0.65 -17.22
C GLY A 52 19.25 0.10 -17.13
N ILE A 53 19.45 -1.02 -16.41
CA ILE A 53 20.76 -1.70 -16.33
C ILE A 53 21.19 -2.23 -17.70
N GLU A 54 20.28 -2.87 -18.43
CA GLU A 54 20.58 -3.41 -19.76
C GLU A 54 20.98 -2.31 -20.75
N LEU A 55 20.24 -1.20 -20.77
CA LEU A 55 20.53 -0.06 -21.64
C LEU A 55 21.84 0.66 -21.30
N ASP A 56 22.15 0.82 -20.01
CA ASP A 56 23.43 1.39 -19.56
C ASP A 56 24.60 0.51 -20.03
N ALA A 57 24.46 -0.82 -19.91
CA ALA A 57 25.46 -1.77 -20.37
C ALA A 57 25.67 -1.76 -21.90
N LEU A 58 24.61 -1.44 -22.66
CA LEU A 58 24.64 -1.40 -24.13
C LEU A 58 25.04 -0.03 -24.71
N GLN A 59 25.22 1.00 -23.86
CA GLN A 59 25.51 2.39 -24.27
C GLN A 59 24.53 2.93 -25.32
N GLU A 60 23.24 2.60 -25.18
CA GLU A 60 22.21 3.04 -26.11
C GLU A 60 21.90 4.55 -25.98
N ASN A 61 21.15 5.09 -26.95
CA ASN A 61 20.75 6.52 -26.98
C ASN A 61 19.81 6.93 -25.83
N ILE A 62 19.23 5.98 -25.11
CA ILE A 62 18.41 6.24 -23.93
C ILE A 62 19.31 6.20 -22.71
N ASP A 63 19.26 7.25 -21.89
CA ASP A 63 20.08 7.34 -20.68
C ASP A 63 19.64 6.30 -19.64
N GLY A 64 20.42 5.21 -19.54
CA GLY A 64 20.20 4.13 -18.58
C GLY A 64 20.18 4.61 -17.13
N SER A 65 20.92 5.69 -16.80
CA SER A 65 20.94 6.27 -15.45
C SER A 65 19.59 6.86 -15.05
N ILE A 66 18.84 7.44 -16.01
CA ILE A 66 17.49 7.96 -15.79
C ILE A 66 16.54 6.81 -15.46
N LEU A 67 16.58 5.72 -16.22
CA LEU A 67 15.72 4.55 -16.00
C LEU A 67 16.04 3.84 -14.68
N VAL A 68 17.32 3.71 -14.33
CA VAL A 68 17.75 3.21 -13.02
C VAL A 68 17.24 4.11 -11.89
N GLY A 69 17.26 5.43 -12.07
CA GLY A 69 16.71 6.40 -11.11
C GLY A 69 15.19 6.25 -10.92
N ILE A 70 14.43 6.11 -12.01
CA ILE A 70 12.99 5.85 -11.98
C ILE A 70 12.70 4.51 -11.29
N GLY A 71 13.39 3.45 -11.69
CA GLY A 71 13.25 2.12 -11.10
C GLY A 71 13.50 2.15 -9.58
N SER A 72 14.59 2.78 -9.15
CA SER A 72 14.94 2.96 -7.74
C SER A 72 13.88 3.72 -6.94
N THR A 73 13.33 4.80 -7.52
CA THR A 73 12.27 5.59 -6.89
C THR A 73 11.00 4.77 -6.70
N LEU A 74 10.61 3.99 -7.72
CA LEU A 74 9.46 3.10 -7.63
C LEU A 74 9.66 1.98 -6.59
N LYS A 75 10.88 1.43 -6.46
CA LYS A 75 11.20 0.44 -5.40
C LYS A 75 11.05 1.04 -4.01
N HIS A 76 11.54 2.25 -3.82
CA HIS A 76 11.40 2.96 -2.56
C HIS A 76 9.91 3.18 -2.19
N LEU A 77 9.09 3.62 -3.16
CA LEU A 77 7.64 3.75 -2.94
C LEU A 77 6.98 2.42 -2.57
N CYS A 78 7.40 1.31 -3.19
CA CYS A 78 6.91 -0.02 -2.81
C CYS A 78 7.27 -0.40 -1.38
N ALA A 79 8.48 -0.04 -0.92
CA ALA A 79 8.92 -0.30 0.44
C ALA A 79 8.12 0.51 1.47
N GLU A 80 7.87 1.79 1.19
CA GLU A 80 7.05 2.65 2.05
C GLU A 80 5.60 2.15 2.14
N LEU A 81 5.03 1.69 1.02
CA LEU A 81 3.69 1.07 0.99
C LEU A 81 3.64 -0.22 1.81
N ALA A 82 4.65 -1.09 1.69
CA ALA A 82 4.73 -2.31 2.48
C ALA A 82 4.82 -2.03 3.99
N LEU A 83 5.54 -0.98 4.39
CA LEU A 83 5.61 -0.55 5.78
C LEU A 83 4.24 -0.05 6.28
N ALA A 84 3.52 0.73 5.47
CA ALA A 84 2.18 1.20 5.81
C ALA A 84 1.19 0.03 5.97
N GLN A 85 1.24 -0.95 5.05
CA GLN A 85 0.44 -2.18 5.12
C GLN A 85 0.72 -2.97 6.40
N SER A 86 1.98 -3.15 6.77
CA SER A 86 2.37 -3.83 8.00
C SER A 86 1.82 -3.13 9.25
N GLY A 87 1.84 -1.79 9.28
CA GLY A 87 1.23 -1.02 10.36
C GLY A 87 -0.29 -1.24 10.48
N ARG A 88 -0.98 -1.35 9.34
CA ARG A 88 -2.41 -1.68 9.30
C ARG A 88 -2.68 -3.10 9.81
N GLU A 89 -1.92 -4.09 9.37
CA GLU A 89 -2.05 -5.49 9.83
C GLU A 89 -1.81 -5.65 11.34
N GLN A 90 -0.84 -4.91 11.89
CA GLN A 90 -0.62 -4.87 13.34
C GLN A 90 -1.81 -4.23 14.08
N THR A 91 -2.39 -3.18 13.51
CA THR A 91 -3.58 -2.53 14.08
C THR A 91 -4.78 -3.49 14.09
N ASP A 92 -5.03 -4.20 12.99
CA ASP A 92 -6.06 -5.26 12.91
C ASP A 92 -5.85 -6.32 14.00
N THR A 93 -4.61 -6.79 14.15
CA THR A 93 -4.25 -7.80 15.17
C THR A 93 -4.55 -7.30 16.58
N ASN A 94 -4.17 -6.06 16.89
CA ASN A 94 -4.41 -5.48 18.22
C ASN A 94 -5.91 -5.31 18.51
N LEU A 95 -6.70 -4.86 17.52
CA LEU A 95 -8.15 -4.72 17.66
C LEU A 95 -8.82 -6.07 17.92
N ASN A 96 -8.46 -7.10 17.16
CA ASN A 96 -8.98 -8.46 17.36
C ASN A 96 -8.67 -9.00 18.77
N ILE A 97 -7.49 -8.70 19.32
CA ILE A 97 -7.11 -9.10 20.68
C ILE A 97 -7.99 -8.40 21.73
N LEU A 98 -8.30 -7.11 21.54
CA LEU A 98 -9.15 -6.35 22.44
C LEU A 98 -10.59 -6.90 22.47
N GLU A 99 -11.17 -7.17 21.29
CA GLU A 99 -12.51 -7.77 21.19
C GLU A 99 -12.58 -9.15 21.86
N GLN A 100 -11.53 -9.97 21.74
CA GLN A 100 -11.45 -11.28 22.40
C GLN A 100 -11.22 -11.17 23.92
N GLY A 101 -10.50 -10.14 24.38
CA GLY A 101 -10.30 -9.87 25.80
C GLY A 101 -11.58 -9.46 26.52
N GLU A 102 -12.40 -8.61 25.89
CA GLU A 102 -13.71 -8.21 26.43
C GLU A 102 -14.72 -9.37 26.47
N SER A 103 -14.56 -10.36 25.58
CA SER A 103 -15.42 -11.56 25.52
C SER A 103 -15.23 -12.54 26.70
N HIS A 104 -14.15 -12.40 27.47
CA HIS A 104 -13.79 -13.32 28.56
C HIS A 104 -14.13 -12.81 29.98
N GLU A 105 -14.65 -11.59 30.11
CA GLU A 105 -15.02 -11.00 31.42
C GLU A 105 -16.53 -10.99 31.71
N SER A 106 -17.35 -11.78 30.99
CA SER A 106 -18.80 -11.91 31.22
C SER A 106 -19.22 -13.22 31.87
#